data_AF-A0A0L0BW50-F1
#
_entry.id   AF-A0A0L0BW50-F1
#
_cell.length_a   1.000
_cell.length_b   1.000
_cell.length_c   1.000
_cell.angle_alpha   90.00
_cell.angle_beta   90.00
_cell.angle_gamma   90.00
#
_symmetry.space_group_name_H-M   'P 1'
#
loop_
_entity.id
_entity.type
_entity.pdbx_description
1 polymer ?
#
loop_
_entity_poly.entity_id
_entity_poly.type
_entity_poly.pdbx_seq_one_letter_code
_entity_poly.pdbx_strand_id
1 'polypeptide(L)'
;MCQVNTDPMRSRKGYLQVVVPPMIVEGMTSNDLVVREGLNVTLMCKARGYPEPYVMWRREDGEEMLIGGEHVNVVDGELLHITKVSRLHMAAYLCVASNGVPPSISKRVHLRVQFPPMLSIPNQLEGAYIGQDVVLECHTEAYPASINYWTTERGDMIISGMAIVAEAPSI
;
A
#
# COMPACT_ATOMS: atom_id res chain seq x y z
N MET A 1 2.73 11.55 -50.03
CA MET A 1 1.90 11.74 -51.25
C MET A 1 2.71 11.23 -52.42
N CYS A 2 2.17 10.29 -53.19
CA CYS A 2 2.80 9.81 -54.42
C CYS A 2 2.09 10.48 -55.60
N GLN A 3 2.83 11.21 -56.43
CA GLN A 3 2.29 11.99 -57.53
C GLN A 3 3.06 11.66 -58.81
N VAL A 4 2.32 11.50 -59.90
CA VAL A 4 2.83 11.23 -61.24
C VAL A 4 2.40 12.38 -62.16
N ASN A 5 3.37 12.92 -62.89
CA ASN A 5 3.24 14.06 -63.79
C ASN A 5 2.64 13.68 -65.17
N THR A 6 1.47 13.02 -65.18
CA THR A 6 0.69 12.77 -66.40
C THR A 6 -0.25 13.95 -66.74
N ASP A 7 -0.88 13.96 -67.92
CA ASP A 7 -2.00 14.83 -68.25
C ASP A 7 -3.28 13.98 -68.42
N PRO A 8 -4.24 14.01 -67.49
CA PRO A 8 -4.24 14.78 -66.25
C PRO A 8 -3.30 14.19 -65.18
N MET A 9 -2.84 15.03 -64.28
CA MET A 9 -1.94 14.64 -63.19
C MET A 9 -2.60 13.62 -62.27
N ARG A 10 -1.87 12.56 -61.89
CA ARG A 10 -2.37 11.53 -60.97
C ARG A 10 -1.68 11.61 -59.63
N SER A 11 -2.44 11.55 -58.54
CA SER A 11 -1.87 11.49 -57.19
C SER A 11 -2.63 10.51 -56.28
N ARG A 12 -1.91 9.93 -55.33
CA ARG A 12 -2.44 9.11 -54.23
C ARG A 12 -1.82 9.58 -52.91
N LYS A 13 -2.64 9.62 -51.85
CA LYS A 13 -2.19 9.92 -50.49
C LYS A 13 -2.18 8.63 -49.67
N GLY A 14 -1.18 8.50 -48.82
CA GLY A 14 -1.13 7.51 -47.75
C GLY A 14 -1.02 8.26 -46.42
N TYR A 15 -1.48 7.64 -45.34
CA TYR A 15 -1.38 8.17 -43.98
C TYR A 15 -0.31 7.39 -43.22
N LEU A 16 0.57 8.12 -42.53
CA LEU A 16 1.54 7.54 -41.62
C LEU A 16 1.10 7.87 -40.20
N GLN A 17 0.88 6.85 -39.39
CA GLN A 17 0.61 7.00 -37.96
C GLN A 17 1.87 6.61 -37.19
N VAL A 18 2.40 7.56 -36.41
CA VAL A 18 3.53 7.30 -35.52
C VAL A 18 2.97 6.99 -34.14
N VAL A 19 3.34 5.84 -33.60
CA VAL A 19 2.93 5.40 -32.25
C VAL A 19 4.10 5.53 -31.27
N VAL A 20 3.78 5.80 -30.01
CA VAL A 20 4.76 6.01 -28.94
C VAL A 20 4.33 5.17 -27.73
N PRO A 21 5.21 4.28 -27.21
CA PRO A 21 4.93 3.51 -26.00
C PRO A 21 4.57 4.40 -24.80
N PRO A 22 3.83 3.87 -23.82
CA PRO A 22 3.47 4.62 -22.63
C PRO A 22 4.70 4.97 -21.79
N MET A 23 4.67 6.13 -21.14
CA MET A 23 5.68 6.63 -20.19
C MET A 23 4.98 7.27 -18.99
N ILE A 24 5.36 6.86 -17.77
CA ILE A 24 4.85 7.45 -16.53
C ILE A 24 5.59 8.77 -16.26
N VAL A 25 4.81 9.80 -15.93
CA VAL A 25 5.31 11.15 -15.62
C VAL A 25 5.57 11.24 -14.13
N GLU A 26 6.84 11.06 -13.73
CA GLU A 26 7.26 11.01 -12.33
C GLU A 26 6.83 12.24 -11.52
N GLY A 27 6.96 13.45 -12.09
CA GLY A 27 6.60 14.70 -11.39
C GLY A 27 5.10 14.90 -11.13
N MET A 28 4.25 14.06 -11.72
CA MET A 28 2.79 14.08 -11.53
C MET A 28 2.26 12.77 -10.95
N THR A 29 3.12 11.81 -10.65
CA THR A 29 2.72 10.52 -10.10
C THR A 29 3.12 10.44 -8.65
N SER A 30 2.20 10.03 -7.77
CA SER A 30 2.45 9.83 -6.36
C SER A 30 3.67 8.94 -6.14
N ASN A 31 4.46 9.29 -5.13
CA ASN A 31 5.50 8.43 -4.57
C ASN A 31 4.94 7.74 -3.31
N ASP A 32 5.77 6.95 -2.64
CA ASP A 32 5.41 6.36 -1.35
C ASP A 32 4.91 7.43 -0.37
N LEU A 33 3.82 7.13 0.32
CA LEU A 33 3.20 8.06 1.26
C LEU A 33 2.67 7.37 2.50
N VAL A 34 2.50 8.19 3.53
CA VAL A 34 2.04 7.77 4.85
C VAL A 34 0.78 8.56 5.19
N VAL A 35 -0.30 7.86 5.53
CA VAL A 35 -1.59 8.44 5.91
C VAL A 35 -2.02 7.92 7.26
N ARG A 36 -2.71 8.73 8.08
CA ARG A 36 -3.29 8.25 9.34
C ARG A 36 -4.58 7.48 9.09
N GLU A 37 -4.79 6.43 9.87
CA GLU A 37 -6.01 5.61 9.84
C GLU A 37 -7.26 6.49 10.03
N GLY A 38 -8.30 6.23 9.23
CA GLY A 38 -9.55 6.99 9.19
C GLY A 38 -9.54 8.21 8.26
N LEU A 39 -8.39 8.68 7.77
CA LEU A 39 -8.33 9.78 6.80
C LEU A 39 -8.57 9.30 5.36
N ASN A 40 -8.81 10.25 4.46
CA ASN A 40 -8.93 9.98 3.02
C ASN A 40 -7.58 10.20 2.34
N VAL A 41 -7.32 9.45 1.26
CA VAL A 41 -6.12 9.58 0.45
C VAL A 41 -6.43 9.41 -1.03
N THR A 42 -5.65 10.07 -1.89
CA THR A 42 -5.75 9.91 -3.34
C THR A 42 -4.37 9.66 -3.91
N LEU A 43 -4.21 8.54 -4.61
CA LEU A 43 -3.00 8.23 -5.36
C LEU A 43 -3.20 8.69 -6.80
N MET A 44 -2.23 9.42 -7.34
CA MET A 44 -2.26 9.94 -8.71
C MET A 44 -1.20 9.26 -9.54
N CYS A 45 -1.53 8.88 -10.78
CA CYS A 45 -0.59 8.36 -11.74
C CYS A 45 -0.88 8.92 -13.12
N LYS A 46 0.08 9.72 -13.61
CA LYS A 46 -0.03 10.32 -14.93
C LYS A 46 0.87 9.57 -15.90
N ALA A 47 0.31 9.16 -17.03
CA ALA A 47 1.06 8.58 -18.13
C ALA A 47 0.90 9.42 -19.40
N ARG A 48 1.85 9.30 -20.33
CA ARG A 48 1.82 9.91 -21.66
C ARG A 48 2.25 8.89 -22.70
N GLY A 49 1.75 9.01 -23.92
CA GLY A 49 2.04 8.09 -25.02
C GLY A 49 1.13 8.40 -26.19
N TYR A 50 1.32 7.72 -27.32
CA TYR A 50 0.40 7.83 -28.43
C TYR A 50 0.09 6.44 -29.04
N PRO A 51 -1.18 6.01 -29.05
CA PRO A 51 -2.38 6.67 -28.50
C PRO A 51 -2.29 6.98 -27.00
N GLU A 52 -3.16 7.85 -26.48
CA GLU A 52 -3.15 8.24 -25.06
C GLU A 52 -3.27 6.97 -24.17
N PRO A 53 -2.36 6.78 -23.20
CA PRO A 53 -2.39 5.57 -22.37
C PRO A 53 -3.60 5.50 -21.46
N TYR A 54 -4.16 4.30 -21.40
CA TYR A 54 -5.07 3.91 -20.34
C TYR A 54 -4.29 3.61 -19.06
N VAL A 55 -4.77 4.13 -17.93
CA VAL A 55 -4.17 3.93 -16.61
C VAL A 55 -5.14 3.16 -15.73
N MET A 56 -4.60 2.19 -14.99
CA MET A 56 -5.34 1.42 -14.00
C MET A 56 -4.48 1.17 -12.76
N TRP A 57 -5.13 1.00 -11.62
CA TRP A 57 -4.53 0.67 -10.34
C TRP A 57 -4.89 -0.74 -9.92
N ARG A 58 -3.94 -1.42 -9.29
CA ARG A 58 -4.15 -2.71 -8.61
C ARG A 58 -3.19 -2.85 -7.45
N ARG A 59 -3.46 -3.77 -6.51
CA ARG A 59 -2.47 -4.13 -5.49
C ARG A 59 -1.40 -5.05 -6.07
N GLU A 60 -0.18 -4.92 -5.57
CA GLU A 60 0.95 -5.78 -5.96
C GLU A 60 0.82 -7.20 -5.41
N ASP A 61 0.20 -7.35 -4.23
CA ASP A 61 -0.07 -8.63 -3.57
C ASP A 61 -1.18 -9.47 -4.24
N GLY A 62 -1.97 -8.85 -5.13
CA GLY A 62 -3.08 -9.50 -5.83
C GLY A 62 -4.37 -9.57 -5.02
N GLU A 63 -4.40 -8.99 -3.82
CA GLU A 63 -5.62 -8.90 -2.99
C GLU A 63 -6.61 -7.88 -3.55
N GLU A 64 -7.88 -8.03 -3.17
CA GLU A 64 -8.91 -7.07 -3.53
C GLU A 64 -8.76 -5.76 -2.74
N MET A 65 -9.11 -4.65 -3.39
CA MET A 65 -9.18 -3.33 -2.78
C MET A 65 -10.61 -3.06 -2.34
N LEU A 66 -10.79 -2.66 -1.07
CA LEU A 66 -12.08 -2.18 -0.59
C LEU A 66 -12.23 -0.69 -0.96
N ILE A 67 -12.99 -0.39 -2.01
CA ILE A 67 -13.21 0.97 -2.52
C ILE A 67 -14.69 1.26 -2.51
N GLY A 68 -15.12 2.32 -1.82
CA GLY A 68 -16.54 2.71 -1.76
C GLY A 68 -17.47 1.66 -1.12
N GLY A 69 -16.92 0.65 -0.42
CA GLY A 69 -17.67 -0.47 0.15
C GLY A 69 -17.73 -1.72 -0.74
N GLU A 70 -17.15 -1.67 -1.95
CA GLU A 70 -17.05 -2.81 -2.86
C GLU A 70 -15.61 -3.34 -2.92
N HIS A 71 -15.46 -4.65 -3.09
CA HIS A 71 -14.16 -5.29 -3.28
C HIS A 71 -13.86 -5.35 -4.78
N VAL A 72 -12.74 -4.75 -5.19
CA VAL A 72 -12.34 -4.65 -6.60
C VAL A 72 -10.87 -5.01 -6.78
N ASN A 73 -10.56 -5.78 -7.82
CA ASN A 73 -9.17 -6.14 -8.15
C ASN A 73 -8.42 -5.04 -8.91
N VAL A 74 -9.17 -4.21 -9.63
CA VAL A 74 -8.65 -3.16 -10.49
C VAL A 74 -9.53 -1.92 -10.37
N VAL A 75 -8.91 -0.75 -10.33
CA VAL A 75 -9.61 0.55 -10.42
C VAL A 75 -9.07 1.30 -11.62
N ASP A 76 -9.97 1.70 -12.50
CA ASP A 76 -9.63 2.39 -13.73
C ASP A 76 -9.49 3.91 -13.52
N GLY A 77 -8.52 4.50 -14.19
CA GLY A 77 -8.25 5.94 -14.16
C GLY A 77 -6.93 6.30 -13.49
N GLU A 78 -6.54 7.57 -13.68
CA GLU A 78 -5.29 8.13 -13.15
C GLU A 78 -5.32 8.30 -11.62
N LEU A 79 -6.51 8.40 -11.03
CA LEU A 79 -6.71 8.67 -9.62
C LEU A 79 -7.32 7.46 -8.91
N LEU A 80 -6.66 6.97 -7.88
CA LEU A 80 -7.21 6.00 -6.94
C LEU A 80 -7.58 6.71 -5.63
N HIS A 81 -8.88 6.86 -5.41
CA HIS A 81 -9.42 7.50 -4.20
C HIS A 81 -9.80 6.46 -3.15
N ILE A 82 -9.20 6.54 -1.97
CA ILE A 82 -9.48 5.66 -0.84
C ILE A 82 -10.01 6.52 0.31
N THR A 83 -11.27 6.31 0.68
CA THR A 83 -11.92 6.99 1.81
C THR A 83 -11.79 6.19 3.09
N LYS A 84 -11.66 6.87 4.24
CA LYS A 84 -11.58 6.23 5.57
C LYS A 84 -10.56 5.08 5.59
N VAL A 85 -9.32 5.39 5.25
CA VAL A 85 -8.23 4.42 5.13
C VAL A 85 -8.09 3.61 6.43
N SER A 86 -8.31 2.30 6.35
CA SER A 86 -7.95 1.29 7.35
C SER A 86 -6.54 0.73 7.13
N ARG A 87 -5.91 0.18 8.17
CA ARG A 87 -4.67 -0.61 8.08
C ARG A 87 -4.70 -1.74 7.05
N LEU A 88 -5.88 -2.25 6.69
CA LEU A 88 -6.05 -3.27 5.63
C LEU A 88 -5.73 -2.75 4.21
N HIS A 89 -5.73 -1.43 4.02
CA HIS A 89 -5.29 -0.80 2.77
C HIS A 89 -3.77 -0.55 2.74
N MET A 90 -3.04 -0.87 3.81
CA MET A 90 -1.58 -0.75 3.81
C MET A 90 -1.01 -1.79 2.84
N ALA A 91 -0.49 -1.33 1.70
CA ALA A 91 -0.01 -2.20 0.64
C ALA A 91 0.90 -1.44 -0.33
N ALA A 92 1.58 -2.21 -1.20
CA ALA A 92 2.14 -1.69 -2.43
C ALA A 92 1.08 -1.70 -3.54
N TYR A 93 0.83 -0.54 -4.13
CA TYR A 93 -0.06 -0.36 -5.27
C TYR A 93 0.75 -0.22 -6.55
N LEU A 94 0.26 -0.81 -7.63
CA LEU A 94 0.81 -0.68 -8.97
C LEU A 94 -0.13 0.17 -9.81
N CYS A 95 0.37 1.31 -10.28
CA CYS A 95 -0.21 1.99 -11.44
C CYS A 95 0.33 1.32 -12.70
N VAL A 96 -0.55 0.86 -13.59
CA VAL A 96 -0.19 0.26 -14.88
C VAL A 96 -0.72 1.15 -16.00
N ALA A 97 0.16 1.50 -16.94
CA ALA A 97 -0.18 2.30 -18.12
C ALA A 97 0.04 1.49 -19.41
N SER A 98 -0.97 1.49 -20.28
CA SER A 98 -0.96 0.76 -21.55
C SER A 98 -1.74 1.53 -22.63
N ASN A 99 -1.20 1.59 -23.85
CA ASN A 99 -1.90 2.13 -25.03
C ASN A 99 -1.94 1.13 -26.20
N GLY A 100 -1.71 -0.16 -25.93
CA GLY A 100 -1.60 -1.20 -26.97
C GLY A 100 -0.27 -1.22 -27.73
N VAL A 101 0.65 -0.29 -27.43
CA VAL A 101 2.01 -0.27 -27.97
C VAL A 101 2.98 -0.82 -26.90
N PRO A 102 3.62 -1.97 -27.12
CA PRO A 102 4.56 -2.53 -26.17
C PRO A 102 5.83 -1.66 -26.00
N PRO A 103 6.45 -1.66 -24.81
CA PRO A 103 6.00 -2.32 -23.59
C PRO A 103 4.95 -1.50 -22.82
N SER A 104 4.00 -2.19 -22.20
CA SER A 104 3.25 -1.60 -21.08
C SER A 104 4.19 -1.38 -19.90
N ILE A 105 3.93 -0.35 -19.11
CA ILE A 105 4.79 0.02 -17.98
C ILE A 105 3.97 0.16 -16.71
N SER A 106 4.66 0.07 -15.57
CA SER A 106 4.04 0.28 -14.26
C SER A 106 4.95 1.04 -13.30
N LYS A 107 4.35 1.74 -12.35
CA LYS A 107 5.03 2.35 -11.21
C LYS A 107 4.43 1.83 -9.91
N ARG A 108 5.30 1.45 -8.98
CA ARG A 108 4.94 1.01 -7.63
C ARG A 108 4.86 2.21 -6.68
N VAL A 109 3.84 2.23 -5.85
CA VAL A 109 3.57 3.24 -4.82
C VAL A 109 3.17 2.54 -3.52
N HIS A 110 3.96 2.69 -2.46
CA HIS A 110 3.60 2.14 -1.14
C HIS A 110 2.70 3.10 -0.37
N LEU A 111 1.54 2.60 0.02
CA LEU A 111 0.66 3.25 0.97
C LEU A 111 0.92 2.68 2.36
N ARG A 112 1.46 3.52 3.25
CA ARG A 112 1.65 3.18 4.67
C ARG A 112 0.56 3.85 5.50
N VAL A 113 -0.06 3.09 6.39
CA VAL A 113 -1.14 3.59 7.26
C VAL A 113 -0.64 3.68 8.70
N GLN A 114 -0.67 4.87 9.29
CA GLN A 114 -0.35 5.09 10.70
C GLN A 114 -1.57 4.82 11.57
N PHE A 115 -1.39 4.00 12.60
CA PHE A 115 -2.43 3.67 13.57
C PHE A 115 -1.81 3.48 14.96
N PRO A 116 -2.56 3.81 16.03
CA PRO A 116 -2.06 3.66 17.39
C PRO A 116 -1.83 2.18 17.75
N PRO A 117 -0.94 1.89 18.72
CA PRO A 117 -0.70 0.54 19.18
C PRO A 117 -1.98 -0.13 19.71
N MET A 118 -2.25 -1.33 19.22
CA MET A 118 -3.28 -2.21 19.76
C MET A 118 -2.60 -3.35 20.51
N LEU A 119 -3.04 -3.60 21.74
CA LEU A 119 -2.50 -4.62 22.62
C LEU A 119 -3.47 -5.80 22.70
N SER A 120 -2.94 -7.01 22.60
CA SER A 120 -3.68 -8.25 22.85
C SER A 120 -2.89 -9.14 23.79
N ILE A 121 -3.51 -9.52 24.90
CA ILE A 121 -2.92 -10.40 25.91
C ILE A 121 -3.71 -11.71 25.87
N PRO A 122 -3.10 -12.83 25.43
CA PRO A 122 -3.80 -14.10 25.31
C PRO A 122 -4.28 -14.62 26.67
N ASN A 123 -3.43 -14.51 27.69
CA ASN A 123 -3.74 -14.93 29.05
C ASN A 123 -3.55 -13.77 30.02
N GLN A 124 -4.63 -13.25 30.57
CA GLN A 124 -4.60 -12.17 31.55
C GLN A 124 -4.23 -12.62 32.95
N LEU A 125 -4.38 -13.93 33.23
CA LEU A 125 -4.07 -14.53 34.51
C LEU A 125 -3.21 -15.77 34.28
N GLU A 126 -1.97 -15.69 34.73
CA GLU A 126 -1.02 -16.79 34.72
C GLU A 126 -0.75 -17.25 36.15
N GLY A 127 -1.06 -18.51 36.44
CA GLY A 127 -0.77 -19.13 37.73
C GLY A 127 0.63 -19.74 37.74
N ALA A 128 1.41 -19.44 38.77
CA ALA A 128 2.77 -19.96 38.93
C ALA A 128 2.98 -20.51 40.35
N TYR A 129 3.71 -21.61 40.47
CA TYR A 129 4.25 -22.04 41.76
C TYR A 129 5.61 -21.36 42.03
N ILE A 130 6.02 -21.31 43.29
CA ILE A 130 7.32 -20.74 43.68
C ILE A 130 8.45 -21.52 42.97
N GLY A 131 9.33 -20.79 42.27
CA GLY A 131 10.46 -21.35 41.51
C GLY A 131 10.12 -21.84 40.10
N GLN A 132 8.87 -21.71 39.65
CA GLN A 132 8.48 -22.00 38.27
C GLN A 132 8.78 -20.80 37.36
N ASP A 133 9.42 -21.07 36.22
CA ASP A 133 9.58 -20.08 35.15
C ASP A 133 8.26 -19.89 34.40
N VAL A 134 7.84 -18.63 34.26
CA VAL A 134 6.63 -18.25 33.51
C VAL A 134 7.00 -17.26 32.42
N VAL A 135 6.38 -17.43 31.25
CA VAL A 135 6.53 -16.53 30.12
C VAL A 135 5.24 -15.74 29.98
N LEU A 136 5.34 -14.42 30.16
CA LEU A 136 4.23 -13.50 29.87
C LEU A 136 4.31 -13.08 28.40
N GLU A 137 3.20 -13.22 27.69
CA GLU A 137 3.12 -12.89 26.27
C GLU A 137 2.17 -11.70 26.05
N CYS A 138 2.56 -10.78 25.18
CA CYS A 138 1.74 -9.67 24.75
C CYS A 138 1.98 -9.42 23.26
N HIS A 139 0.90 -9.44 22.47
CA HIS A 139 0.94 -9.10 21.06
C HIS A 139 0.63 -7.61 20.87
N THR A 140 1.40 -6.97 20.00
CA THR A 140 1.24 -5.55 19.67
C THR A 140 1.17 -5.35 18.18
N GLU A 141 0.20 -4.56 17.74
CA GLU A 141 0.13 -4.07 16.36
C GLU A 141 0.19 -2.55 16.37
N ALA A 142 1.23 -1.97 15.76
CA ALA A 142 1.40 -0.52 15.65
C ALA A 142 2.12 -0.14 14.36
N TYR A 143 1.77 1.02 13.79
CA TYR A 143 2.57 1.66 12.76
C TYR A 143 2.66 3.18 12.98
N PRO A 144 3.87 3.77 13.09
CA PRO A 144 5.19 3.11 13.05
C PRO A 144 5.38 2.12 14.20
N ALA A 145 6.42 1.27 14.11
CA ALA A 145 6.72 0.27 15.13
C ALA A 145 6.80 0.92 16.52
N SER A 146 6.10 0.33 17.50
CA SER A 146 6.09 0.82 18.89
C SER A 146 7.30 0.33 19.68
N ILE A 147 7.60 1.05 20.75
CA ILE A 147 8.54 0.61 21.77
C ILE A 147 7.74 -0.16 22.81
N ASN A 148 8.07 -1.44 22.98
CA ASN A 148 7.36 -2.34 23.87
C ASN A 148 8.24 -2.64 25.11
N TYR A 149 7.67 -2.52 26.30
CA TYR A 149 8.36 -2.79 27.56
C TYR A 149 7.35 -3.28 28.60
N TRP A 150 7.83 -4.01 29.60
CA TRP A 150 7.03 -4.54 30.70
C TRP A 150 7.19 -3.67 31.95
N THR A 151 6.11 -3.47 32.70
CA THR A 151 6.12 -2.73 33.97
C THR A 151 5.36 -3.50 35.06
N THR A 152 5.78 -3.36 36.31
CA THR A 152 5.00 -3.80 37.47
C THR A 152 3.87 -2.79 37.77
N GLU A 153 2.94 -3.14 38.67
CA GLU A 153 1.91 -2.21 39.15
C GLU A 153 2.49 -0.92 39.76
N ARG A 154 3.73 -0.98 40.26
CA ARG A 154 4.43 0.17 40.86
C ARG A 154 5.09 1.07 39.82
N GLY A 155 5.08 0.68 38.55
CA GLY A 155 5.72 1.39 37.45
C GLY A 155 7.20 1.02 37.24
N ASP A 156 7.72 0.04 37.97
CA ASP A 156 9.09 -0.44 37.79
C ASP A 156 9.20 -1.26 36.50
N MET A 157 10.19 -0.95 35.67
CA MET A 157 10.42 -1.66 34.42
C MET A 157 11.01 -3.06 34.67
N ILE A 158 10.44 -4.07 34.01
CA ILE A 158 10.93 -5.45 34.06
C ILE A 158 11.94 -5.64 32.93
N ILE A 159 13.21 -5.83 33.28
CA ILE A 159 14.31 -6.04 32.32
C ILE A 159 14.54 -7.54 32.17
N SER A 160 14.79 -8.01 30.94
CA SER A 160 15.18 -9.40 30.66
C SER A 160 16.34 -9.83 31.57
N GLY A 161 16.11 -10.84 32.42
CA GLY A 161 17.06 -11.33 33.44
C GLY A 161 16.71 -10.97 34.90
N MET A 162 15.66 -10.18 35.15
CA MET A 162 15.11 -10.00 36.50
C MET A 162 14.10 -11.10 36.82
N ALA A 163 14.33 -11.86 37.90
CA ALA A 163 13.36 -12.82 38.41
C ALA A 163 12.16 -12.07 39.01
N ILE A 164 10.96 -12.29 38.46
CA ILE A 164 9.71 -11.88 39.10
C ILE A 164 9.44 -12.90 40.20
N VAL A 165 9.72 -12.55 41.46
CA VAL A 165 9.44 -13.43 42.59
C VAL A 165 7.94 -13.37 42.87
N ALA A 166 7.23 -14.46 42.59
CA ALA A 166 5.83 -14.62 43.00
C ALA A 166 5.79 -14.78 44.53
N GLU A 167 5.36 -13.73 45.24
CA GLU A 167 5.10 -13.80 46.68
C GLU A 167 3.70 -14.37 46.93
N ALA A 168 3.60 -15.41 47.78
CA ALA A 168 2.32 -15.95 48.19
C ALA A 168 1.61 -14.96 49.15
N PRO A 169 0.28 -14.78 49.04
CA PRO A 169 -0.46 -14.00 50.02
C PRO A 169 -0.31 -14.65 51.40
N SER A 170 0.10 -13.85 52.37
CA SER A 170 0.21 -14.25 53.77
C SER A 170 -1.21 -14.56 54.30
N ILE A 171 -1.46 -15.80 54.71
CA ILE A 171 -2.66 -16.21 55.44
C ILE A 171 -2.51 -15.81 56.91
#